data_AF-R9M9S0-F1
#
_entry.id   AF-R9M9S0-F1
#
_cell.length_a   1.000
_cell.length_b   1.000
_cell.length_c   1.000
_cell.angle_alpha   90.00
_cell.angle_beta   90.00
_cell.angle_gamma   90.00
#
_symmetry.space_group_name_H-M   'P 1'
#
loop_
_entity.id
_entity.type
_entity.pdbx_description
1 polymer ?
#
loop_
_entity_poly.entity_id
_entity_poly.type
_entity_poly.pdbx_seq_one_letter_code
_entity_poly.pdbx_strand_id
1 'polypeptide(L)'
;MTTERAQELQVRITKEALALMVIHGESVSTAPSEEDVSVAHFEEAVTLIGKAWNLPAGDTTESLDLIEREKDVLRRIAAGESASHVLPESELPMNATGMETLDNVWDLFETAVQMDDREQRTAMFKLASELAECQNLLDWIEKTAAERKLPEIAAG
;
A
#
# COMPACT_ATOMS: atom_id res chain seq x y z
N MET A 1 13.12 -10.86 -8.26
CA MET A 1 12.28 -9.94 -9.02
C MET A 1 13.09 -9.42 -10.21
N THR A 2 12.44 -9.08 -11.32
CA THR A 2 13.10 -8.35 -12.43
C THR A 2 12.87 -6.85 -12.26
N THR A 3 13.54 -6.03 -13.06
CA THR A 3 13.29 -4.58 -13.09
C THR A 3 11.87 -4.25 -13.51
N GLU A 4 11.30 -4.99 -14.47
CA GLU A 4 9.89 -4.77 -14.87
C GLU A 4 8.94 -5.05 -13.70
N ARG A 5 9.15 -6.17 -12.99
CA ARG A 5 8.30 -6.52 -11.85
C ARG A 5 8.47 -5.56 -10.66
N ALA A 6 9.67 -4.99 -10.48
CA ALA A 6 9.91 -3.94 -9.50
C ALA A 6 9.18 -2.62 -9.86
N GLN A 7 9.11 -2.27 -11.15
CA GLN A 7 8.33 -1.13 -11.64
C GLN A 7 6.82 -1.36 -11.43
N GLU A 8 6.32 -2.57 -11.75
CA GLU A 8 4.94 -2.96 -11.45
C GLU A 8 4.64 -2.85 -9.95
N LEU A 9 5.58 -3.27 -9.09
CA LEU A 9 5.46 -3.11 -7.65
C LEU A 9 5.34 -1.63 -7.25
N GLN A 10 6.17 -0.72 -7.78
CA GLN A 10 6.04 0.72 -7.49
C GLN A 10 4.63 1.24 -7.83
N VAL A 11 4.11 0.85 -8.99
CA VAL A 11 2.75 1.24 -9.41
C VAL A 11 1.69 0.70 -8.45
N ARG A 12 1.80 -0.57 -8.04
CA ARG A 12 0.85 -1.17 -7.09
C ARG A 12 0.91 -0.48 -5.72
N ILE A 13 2.10 -0.26 -5.16
CA ILE A 13 2.27 0.44 -3.86
C ILE A 13 1.76 1.88 -3.94
N THR A 14 1.97 2.59 -5.05
CA THR A 14 1.36 3.90 -5.29
C THR A 14 -0.16 3.81 -5.25
N LYS A 15 -0.76 2.82 -5.91
CA LYS A 15 -2.23 2.64 -5.91
C LYS A 15 -2.79 2.27 -4.54
N GLU A 16 -2.08 1.50 -3.73
CA GLU A 16 -2.45 1.24 -2.33
C GLU A 16 -2.49 2.55 -1.51
N ALA A 17 -1.49 3.43 -1.70
CA ALA A 17 -1.47 4.75 -1.05
C ALA A 17 -2.68 5.62 -1.46
N LEU A 18 -3.01 5.62 -2.75
CA LEU A 18 -4.20 6.30 -3.28
C LEU A 18 -5.49 5.71 -2.72
N ALA A 19 -5.61 4.38 -2.65
CA ALA A 19 -6.77 3.71 -2.06
C ALA A 19 -6.96 4.11 -0.60
N LEU A 20 -5.89 4.12 0.20
CA LEU A 20 -5.93 4.56 1.59
C LEU A 20 -6.46 5.99 1.71
N MET A 21 -5.98 6.89 0.85
CA MET A 21 -6.42 8.30 0.79
C MET A 21 -7.88 8.45 0.40
N VAL A 22 -8.37 7.68 -0.59
CA VAL A 22 -9.78 7.68 -1.00
C VAL A 22 -10.68 7.23 0.16
N ILE A 23 -10.37 6.08 0.77
CA ILE A 23 -11.15 5.52 1.89
C ILE A 23 -11.24 6.52 3.06
N HIS A 24 -10.14 7.18 3.38
CA HIS A 24 -10.12 8.10 4.52
C HIS A 24 -10.67 9.49 4.20
N GLY A 25 -10.46 10.01 2.98
CA GLY A 25 -11.02 11.29 2.54
C GLY A 25 -12.55 11.32 2.60
N GLU A 26 -13.19 10.19 2.33
CA GLU A 26 -14.64 10.02 2.51
C GLU A 26 -15.06 10.02 3.98
N SER A 27 -14.23 9.48 4.88
CA SER A 27 -14.51 9.43 6.33
C SER A 27 -14.31 10.78 7.05
N VAL A 28 -13.29 11.56 6.66
CA VAL A 28 -12.93 12.86 7.26
C VAL A 28 -13.96 13.95 6.94
N SER A 29 -14.83 13.73 5.96
CA SER A 29 -15.99 14.60 5.69
C SER A 29 -17.01 14.68 6.86
N THR A 30 -16.82 13.91 7.95
CA THR A 30 -17.77 13.86 9.08
C THR A 30 -17.20 14.02 10.49
N ALA A 31 -15.88 14.23 10.69
CA ALA A 31 -15.29 14.32 12.04
C ALA A 31 -14.27 15.47 12.19
N PRO A 32 -14.27 16.20 13.33
CA PRO A 32 -13.40 17.35 13.57
C PRO A 32 -11.97 16.99 14.03
N SER A 33 -11.50 15.75 13.79
CA SER A 33 -10.15 15.32 14.17
C SER A 33 -9.26 15.23 12.93
N GLU A 34 -8.41 16.25 12.77
CA GLU A 34 -7.34 16.40 11.78
C GLU A 34 -6.18 15.39 12.01
N GLU A 35 -6.45 14.09 12.11
CA GLU A 35 -5.37 13.12 11.88
C GLU A 35 -5.23 12.95 10.37
N ASP A 36 -4.35 13.76 9.79
CA ASP A 36 -3.93 13.62 8.40
C ASP A 36 -3.50 12.17 8.14
N VAL A 37 -4.15 11.53 7.16
CA VAL A 37 -3.77 10.18 6.73
C VAL A 37 -2.38 10.26 6.13
N SER A 38 -1.40 9.78 6.90
CA SER A 38 -0.02 9.78 6.47
C SER A 38 0.21 8.62 5.50
N VAL A 39 0.63 8.96 4.29
CA VAL A 39 1.11 8.00 3.27
C VAL A 39 2.64 8.03 3.11
N ALA A 40 3.35 8.61 4.07
CA ALA A 40 4.79 8.83 3.98
C ALA A 40 5.59 7.52 3.88
N HIS A 41 5.11 6.44 4.52
CA HIS A 41 5.72 5.12 4.43
C HIS A 41 5.53 4.47 3.06
N PHE A 42 4.45 4.78 2.34
CA PHE A 42 4.28 4.37 0.94
C PHE A 42 5.27 5.10 0.02
N GLU A 43 5.46 6.41 0.22
CA GLU A 43 6.43 7.22 -0.55
C GLU A 43 7.88 6.76 -0.31
N GLU A 44 8.20 6.46 0.96
CA GLU A 44 9.48 5.85 1.33
C GLU A 44 9.63 4.51 0.62
N ALA A 45 8.60 3.66 0.64
CA ALA A 45 8.68 2.35 0.01
C ALA A 45 8.89 2.43 -1.50
N VAL A 46 8.11 3.26 -2.20
CA VAL A 46 8.28 3.55 -3.62
C VAL A 46 9.72 3.97 -3.90
N THR A 47 10.26 4.92 -3.14
CA THR A 47 11.64 5.40 -3.30
C THR A 47 12.67 4.29 -3.10
N LEU A 48 12.47 3.45 -2.08
CA LEU A 48 13.38 2.35 -1.74
C LEU A 48 13.35 1.23 -2.79
N ILE A 49 12.17 0.90 -3.34
CA ILE A 49 12.04 -0.07 -4.45
C ILE A 49 12.84 0.42 -5.66
N GLY A 50 12.68 1.69 -6.04
CA GLY A 50 13.41 2.29 -7.17
C GLY A 50 14.92 2.21 -7.01
N LYS A 51 15.42 2.48 -5.81
CA LYS A 51 16.86 2.37 -5.49
C LYS A 51 17.34 0.92 -5.48
N ALA A 52 16.62 0.02 -4.83
CA ALA A 52 17.01 -1.38 -4.65
C ALA A 52 17.14 -2.12 -5.99
N TRP A 53 16.29 -1.79 -6.96
CA TRP A 53 16.26 -2.43 -8.28
C TRP A 53 16.89 -1.57 -9.39
N ASN A 54 17.50 -0.44 -9.04
CA ASN A 54 18.12 0.50 -9.98
C ASN A 54 17.20 0.91 -11.14
N LEU A 55 15.95 1.24 -10.79
CA LEU A 55 14.95 1.67 -11.76
C LEU A 55 15.27 3.05 -12.33
N PRO A 56 14.84 3.36 -13.56
CA PRO A 56 14.88 4.72 -14.09
C PRO A 56 14.24 5.71 -13.11
N ALA A 57 14.93 6.83 -12.86
CA ALA A 57 14.42 7.84 -11.93
C ALA A 57 13.04 8.37 -12.32
N GLY A 58 12.75 8.44 -13.62
CA GLY A 58 11.44 8.87 -14.14
C GLY A 58 10.28 8.01 -13.65
N ASP A 59 10.47 6.69 -13.55
CA ASP A 59 9.41 5.77 -13.11
C ASP A 59 9.08 6.00 -11.62
N THR A 60 10.11 6.16 -10.79
CA THR A 60 9.93 6.46 -9.37
C THR A 60 9.30 7.83 -9.16
N THR A 61 9.73 8.84 -9.93
CA THR A 61 9.17 10.19 -9.87
C THR A 61 7.69 10.19 -10.28
N GLU A 62 7.31 9.48 -11.34
CA GLU A 62 5.91 9.40 -11.78
C GLU A 62 4.99 8.83 -10.68
N SER A 63 5.44 7.76 -10.01
CA SER A 63 4.73 7.16 -8.87
C SER A 63 4.57 8.13 -7.69
N LEU A 64 5.60 8.93 -7.37
CA LEU A 64 5.55 9.92 -6.30
C LEU A 64 4.68 11.14 -6.68
N ASP A 65 4.75 11.59 -7.93
CA ASP A 65 3.93 12.68 -8.46
C ASP A 65 2.44 12.32 -8.49
N LEU A 66 2.09 11.04 -8.64
CA LEU A 66 0.71 10.57 -8.48
C LEU A 66 0.23 10.72 -7.02
N ILE A 67 1.06 10.33 -6.05
CA ILE A 67 0.73 10.45 -4.62
C ILE A 67 0.55 11.93 -4.23
N GLU A 68 1.45 12.82 -4.67
CA GLU A 68 1.34 14.24 -4.33
C GLU A 68 0.12 14.91 -4.98
N ARG A 69 -0.24 14.54 -6.21
CA ARG A 69 -1.47 15.03 -6.84
C ARG A 69 -2.72 14.60 -6.07
N GLU A 70 -2.75 13.37 -5.56
CA GLU A 70 -3.88 12.91 -4.76
C GLU A 70 -3.97 13.65 -3.42
N LYS A 71 -2.82 13.89 -2.76
CA LYS A 71 -2.76 14.76 -1.57
C LYS A 71 -3.31 16.16 -1.85
N ASP A 72 -2.98 16.76 -3.00
CA ASP A 72 -3.53 18.06 -3.41
C ASP A 72 -5.05 18.02 -3.59
N VAL A 73 -5.58 16.96 -4.22
CA VAL A 73 -7.03 16.73 -4.34
C VAL A 73 -7.69 16.69 -2.95
N LEU A 74 -7.13 15.94 -1.99
CA LEU A 74 -7.67 15.86 -0.64
C LEU A 74 -7.64 17.22 0.08
N ARG A 75 -6.56 17.99 -0.06
CA ARG A 75 -6.47 19.36 0.52
C ARG A 75 -7.56 20.27 -0.05
N ARG A 76 -7.83 20.18 -1.35
CA ARG A 76 -8.89 20.95 -2.02
C ARG A 76 -10.29 20.52 -1.57
N ILE A 77 -10.54 19.22 -1.43
CA ILE A 77 -11.79 18.68 -0.86
C ILE A 77 -11.98 19.18 0.58
N ALA A 78 -10.94 19.13 1.41
CA ALA A 78 -10.97 19.64 2.78
C ALA A 78 -11.22 21.16 2.85
N ALA A 79 -10.77 21.92 1.85
CA ALA A 79 -11.08 23.34 1.69
C ALA A 79 -12.50 23.62 1.16
N GLY A 80 -13.31 22.58 0.90
CA GLY A 80 -14.67 22.68 0.39
C GLY A 80 -14.76 22.89 -1.12
N GLU A 81 -13.67 22.69 -1.86
CA GLU A 81 -13.69 22.74 -3.31
C GLU A 81 -14.29 21.45 -3.91
N SER A 82 -14.93 21.58 -5.06
CA SER A 82 -15.28 20.42 -5.87
C SER A 82 -14.03 19.94 -6.62
N ALA A 83 -13.45 18.83 -6.15
CA ALA A 83 -12.35 18.13 -6.78
C ALA A 83 -12.67 16.63 -6.89
N SER A 84 -12.04 15.97 -7.85
CA SER A 84 -12.16 14.53 -8.08
C SER A 84 -10.82 13.85 -7.85
N HIS A 85 -10.84 12.64 -7.29
CA HIS A 85 -9.67 11.78 -7.15
C HIS A 85 -8.91 11.61 -8.48
N VAL A 86 -7.59 11.47 -8.40
CA VAL A 86 -6.69 11.41 -9.57
C VAL A 86 -6.96 10.16 -10.40
N LEU A 87 -7.24 9.04 -9.74
CA LEU A 87 -7.66 7.79 -10.37
C LEU A 87 -9.08 7.42 -9.92
N PRO A 88 -9.89 6.81 -10.79
CA PRO A 88 -11.17 6.26 -10.38
C PRO A 88 -10.98 5.06 -9.45
N GLU A 89 -11.95 4.84 -8.56
CA GLU A 89 -11.95 3.71 -7.62
C GLU A 89 -11.75 2.34 -8.31
N SER A 90 -12.26 2.17 -9.52
CA SER A 90 -12.10 0.95 -10.32
C SER A 90 -10.65 0.62 -10.71
N GLU A 91 -9.73 1.58 -10.61
CA GLU A 91 -8.31 1.39 -10.87
C GLU A 91 -7.48 1.18 -9.60
N LEU A 92 -8.11 1.26 -8.43
CA LEU A 92 -7.50 1.14 -7.11
C LEU A 92 -7.73 -0.26 -6.52
N PRO A 93 -6.82 -0.75 -5.64
CA PRO A 93 -6.91 -2.07 -4.99
C PRO A 93 -7.96 -2.12 -3.86
N MET A 94 -9.17 -1.60 -4.10
CA MET A 94 -10.26 -1.56 -3.11
C MET A 94 -10.76 -2.95 -2.71
N ASN A 95 -10.61 -3.92 -3.61
CA ASN A 95 -11.02 -5.31 -3.42
C ASN A 95 -9.92 -6.26 -3.90
N ALA A 96 -8.69 -6.04 -3.43
CA ALA A 96 -7.56 -6.88 -3.80
C ALA A 96 -7.84 -8.33 -3.39
N THR A 97 -7.55 -9.27 -4.28
CA THR A 97 -7.63 -10.69 -3.96
C THR A 97 -6.52 -11.08 -2.98
N GLY A 98 -6.71 -12.21 -2.28
CA GLY A 98 -5.65 -12.77 -1.44
C GLY A 98 -4.35 -13.04 -2.21
N MET A 99 -4.44 -13.39 -3.51
CA MET A 99 -3.26 -13.61 -4.35
C MET A 99 -2.53 -12.30 -4.69
N GLU A 100 -3.26 -11.23 -5.04
CA GLU A 100 -2.66 -9.92 -5.31
C GLU A 100 -1.99 -9.34 -4.05
N THR A 101 -2.64 -9.51 -2.90
CA THR A 101 -2.08 -9.11 -1.60
C THR A 101 -0.81 -9.89 -1.28
N LEU A 102 -0.84 -11.22 -1.46
CA LEU A 102 0.32 -12.08 -1.22
C LEU A 102 1.49 -11.73 -2.15
N ASP A 103 1.21 -11.43 -3.41
CA ASP A 103 2.20 -10.97 -4.38
C ASP A 103 2.89 -9.68 -3.92
N ASN A 104 2.12 -8.68 -3.48
CA ASN A 104 2.66 -7.42 -2.94
C ASN A 104 3.56 -7.67 -1.72
N VAL A 105 3.10 -8.50 -0.78
CA VAL A 105 3.86 -8.87 0.43
C VAL A 105 5.19 -9.54 0.07
N TRP A 106 5.15 -10.51 -0.86
CA TRP A 106 6.35 -11.23 -1.26
C TRP A 106 7.34 -10.35 -2.01
N ASP A 107 6.86 -9.51 -2.92
CA ASP A 107 7.69 -8.60 -3.70
C ASP A 107 8.34 -7.51 -2.81
N LEU A 108 7.65 -7.06 -1.75
CA LEU A 108 8.23 -6.19 -0.71
C LEU A 108 9.33 -6.90 0.09
N PHE A 109 9.13 -8.17 0.48
CA PHE A 109 10.17 -8.94 1.15
C PHE A 109 11.37 -9.21 0.26
N GLU A 110 11.16 -9.55 -1.01
CA GLU A 110 12.27 -9.73 -1.96
C GLU A 110 13.04 -8.43 -2.16
N THR A 111 12.34 -7.30 -2.20
CA THR A 111 12.97 -5.97 -2.24
C THR A 111 13.79 -5.69 -0.98
N ALA A 112 13.31 -6.08 0.20
CA ALA A 112 14.08 -5.95 1.45
C ALA A 112 15.39 -6.76 1.42
N VAL A 113 15.42 -7.91 0.75
CA VAL A 113 16.64 -8.73 0.63
C VAL A 113 17.75 -8.02 -0.16
N GLN A 114 17.41 -7.09 -1.06
CA GLN A 114 18.38 -6.28 -1.81
C GLN A 114 18.99 -5.13 -1.00
N MET A 115 18.51 -4.90 0.23
CA MET A 115 18.92 -3.75 1.05
C MET A 115 19.90 -4.15 2.14
N ASP A 116 20.98 -3.38 2.27
CA ASP A 116 21.96 -3.55 3.34
C ASP A 116 21.54 -2.90 4.67
N ASP A 117 20.72 -1.85 4.59
CA ASP A 117 20.30 -1.08 5.76
C ASP A 117 19.11 -1.72 6.50
N ARG A 118 19.21 -1.80 7.83
CA ARG A 118 18.19 -2.44 8.67
C ARG A 118 16.90 -1.64 8.72
N GLU A 119 16.98 -0.32 8.72
CA GLU A 119 15.81 0.55 8.81
C GLU A 119 15.01 0.45 7.50
N GLN A 120 15.69 0.46 6.35
CA GLN A 120 15.07 0.24 5.04
C GLN A 120 14.36 -1.12 4.94
N ARG A 121 15.02 -2.21 5.40
CA ARG A 121 14.36 -3.53 5.47
C ARG A 121 13.15 -3.53 6.40
N THR A 122 13.23 -2.79 7.50
CA THR A 122 12.12 -2.66 8.45
C THR A 122 10.96 -1.88 7.85
N ALA A 123 11.21 -0.86 7.02
CA ALA A 123 10.17 -0.13 6.31
C ALA A 123 9.40 -1.04 5.35
N MET A 124 10.10 -1.86 4.56
CA MET A 124 9.47 -2.88 3.69
C MET A 124 8.62 -3.87 4.50
N PHE A 125 9.16 -4.37 5.62
CA PHE A 125 8.44 -5.33 6.48
C PHE A 125 7.16 -4.74 7.07
N LYS A 126 7.22 -3.48 7.56
CA LYS A 126 6.06 -2.81 8.13
C LYS A 126 4.96 -2.61 7.10
N LEU A 127 5.32 -2.12 5.91
CA LEU A 127 4.35 -1.94 4.83
C LEU A 127 3.75 -3.28 4.38
N ALA A 128 4.56 -4.33 4.24
CA ALA A 128 4.05 -5.66 3.90
C ALA A 128 3.06 -6.18 4.96
N SER A 129 3.35 -5.94 6.24
CA SER A 129 2.45 -6.33 7.34
C SER A 129 1.14 -5.55 7.29
N GLU A 130 1.21 -4.23 7.08
CA GLU A 130 0.04 -3.36 6.92
C GLU A 130 -0.84 -3.81 5.76
N LEU A 131 -0.27 -4.08 4.57
CA LEU A 131 -1.05 -4.55 3.42
C LEU A 131 -1.74 -5.90 3.69
N ALA A 132 -1.04 -6.83 4.34
CA ALA A 132 -1.60 -8.12 4.70
C ALA A 132 -2.77 -7.98 5.69
N GLU A 133 -2.69 -7.05 6.63
CA GLU A 133 -3.74 -6.76 7.61
C GLU A 133 -4.93 -6.04 6.96
N CYS A 134 -4.69 -4.95 6.21
CA CYS A 134 -5.74 -4.17 5.56
C CYS A 134 -6.60 -5.00 4.59
N GLN A 135 -5.99 -5.96 3.89
CA GLN A 135 -6.68 -6.83 2.94
C GLN A 135 -7.18 -8.15 3.56
N ASN A 136 -7.10 -8.28 4.89
CA ASN A 136 -7.49 -9.48 5.64
C ASN A 136 -6.91 -10.77 5.03
N LEU A 137 -5.60 -10.79 4.73
CA LEU A 137 -4.95 -11.88 3.98
C LEU A 137 -5.24 -13.27 4.57
N LEU A 138 -5.36 -13.36 5.89
CA LEU A 138 -5.64 -14.62 6.60
C LEU A 138 -7.03 -15.18 6.32
N ASP A 139 -8.03 -14.33 6.01
CA ASP A 139 -9.39 -14.76 5.70
C ASP A 139 -9.47 -15.49 4.35
N TRP A 140 -8.49 -15.26 3.48
CA TRP A 140 -8.36 -15.95 2.20
C TRP A 140 -7.77 -17.37 2.33
N ILE A 141 -7.22 -17.74 3.49
CA ILE A 141 -6.55 -19.03 3.70
C ILE A 141 -7.57 -20.06 4.21
N GLU A 142 -7.87 -21.07 3.38
CA GLU A 142 -8.64 -22.21 3.85
C GLU A 142 -7.83 -23.05 4.84
N LYS A 143 -8.24 -23.02 6.11
CA LYS A 143 -7.66 -23.85 7.16
C LYS A 143 -7.85 -25.34 6.87
N THR A 144 -6.78 -26.11 7.02
CA THR A 144 -6.82 -27.58 7.00
C THR A 144 -7.63 -28.13 8.19
N ALA A 145 -8.00 -29.41 8.10
CA ALA A 145 -8.73 -30.09 9.17
C ALA A 145 -7.96 -30.16 10.50
N ALA A 146 -6.63 -30.10 10.47
CA ALA A 146 -5.78 -30.08 11.67
C ALA A 146 -5.79 -28.69 12.32
N GLU A 147 -5.64 -27.64 11.53
CA GLU A 147 -5.62 -26.24 12.02
C GLU A 147 -6.94 -25.86 12.68
N ARG A 148 -8.08 -26.29 12.11
CA ARG A 148 -9.41 -26.05 12.71
C ARG A 148 -9.59 -26.62 14.12
N LYS A 149 -8.73 -27.54 14.55
CA LYS A 149 -8.77 -28.18 15.88
C LYS A 149 -7.79 -27.54 16.88
N LEU A 150 -7.01 -26.55 16.47
CA LEU A 150 -6.07 -25.88 17.35
C LEU A 150 -6.84 -25.02 18.38
N PRO A 151 -6.48 -25.10 19.68
CA PRO A 151 -7.22 -24.45 20.76
C PRO A 151 -7.23 -22.91 20.66
N GLU A 152 -6.26 -22.31 19.99
CA GLU A 152 -6.17 -20.86 19.74
C GLU A 152 -7.27 -20.35 18.79
N ILE A 153 -7.99 -21.24 18.09
CA ILE A 153 -9.04 -20.88 17.13
C ILE A 153 -10.46 -21.09 17.71
N ALA A 154 -10.60 -21.78 18.84
CA ALA A 154 -11.90 -22.12 19.44
C ALA A 154 -12.49 -21.04 20.35
N ALA A 155 -11.80 -19.92 20.55
CA ALA A 155 -12.16 -18.86 21.50
C ALA A 155 -12.50 -17.50 20.85
N GLY A 156 -12.77 -17.48 19.54
CA GLY A 156 -13.31 -16.33 18.82
C GLY A 156 -14.83 -16.42 18.66
#